data_AF-A0A7S3DMX3-F1
#
_entry.id   AF-A0A7S3DMX3-F1
#
_cell.length_a   1.000
_cell.length_b   1.000
_cell.length_c   1.000
_cell.angle_alpha   90.00
_cell.angle_beta   90.00
_cell.angle_gamma   90.00
#
_symmetry.space_group_name_H-M   'P 1'
#
loop_
_entity.id
_entity.type
_entity.pdbx_description
1 polymer ?
#
loop_
_entity_poly.entity_id
_entity_poly.type
_entity_poly.pdbx_seq_one_letter_code
_entity_poly.pdbx_strand_id
1 'polypeptide(L)'
;DPTTDSSLVRHYENKIPPPPAISVPVWALAVPGGSSSGQDPKEATSQITSMNIMTFATPVSVTPPKQSILSLYHGTRTKDLFFQQGQGVLQLLKPHHQQLIAPLGKRSAYEVGYSEPR
;
A
#
# COMPACT_ATOMS: atom_id res chain seq x y z
N ASP A 1 18.57 -2.18 -63.70
CA ASP A 1 18.19 -1.33 -62.57
C ASP A 1 16.74 -1.62 -62.19
N PRO A 2 16.48 -2.53 -61.24
CA PRO A 2 15.14 -2.81 -60.74
C PRO A 2 14.99 -2.17 -59.34
N THR A 3 14.10 -1.18 -59.25
CA THR A 3 13.66 -0.58 -58.00
C THR A 3 12.93 -1.61 -57.14
N THR A 4 13.60 -2.08 -56.10
CA THR A 4 13.06 -2.92 -55.02
C THR A 4 11.89 -2.20 -54.34
N ASP A 5 10.69 -2.76 -54.48
CA ASP A 5 9.49 -2.32 -53.77
C ASP A 5 9.66 -2.59 -52.26
N SER A 6 9.97 -1.52 -51.52
CA SER A 6 10.21 -1.53 -50.09
C SER A 6 8.92 -1.42 -49.25
N SER A 7 7.74 -1.66 -49.82
CA SER A 7 6.46 -1.46 -49.14
C SER A 7 6.05 -2.58 -48.15
N LEU A 8 6.88 -3.61 -47.94
CA LEU A 8 6.52 -4.80 -47.15
C LEU A 8 7.30 -4.99 -45.83
N VAL A 9 7.91 -3.95 -45.25
CA VAL A 9 8.33 -4.01 -43.84
C VAL A 9 7.28 -3.35 -42.98
N ARG A 10 6.25 -4.14 -42.66
CA ARG A 10 5.22 -3.81 -41.67
C ARG A 10 5.90 -3.52 -40.34
N HIS A 11 6.08 -2.24 -40.02
CA HIS A 11 6.23 -1.80 -38.64
C HIS A 11 4.88 -2.01 -37.94
N TYR A 12 4.63 -3.24 -37.48
CA TYR A 12 3.80 -3.43 -36.29
C TYR A 12 4.58 -2.88 -35.11
N GLU A 13 4.64 -1.55 -35.04
CA GLU A 13 4.85 -0.85 -33.78
C GLU A 13 3.59 -1.17 -32.97
N ASN A 14 3.57 -2.36 -32.36
CA ASN A 14 2.55 -2.79 -31.41
C ASN A 14 2.67 -1.85 -30.21
N LYS A 15 2.08 -0.65 -30.35
CA LYS A 15 1.79 0.23 -29.23
C LYS A 15 0.75 -0.51 -28.42
N ILE A 16 1.23 -1.34 -27.50
CA ILE A 16 0.39 -1.96 -26.48
C ILE A 16 -0.37 -0.79 -25.86
N PRO A 17 -1.71 -0.71 -26.00
CA PRO A 17 -2.46 0.37 -25.42
C PRO A 17 -2.17 0.37 -23.92
N PRO A 18 -2.05 1.55 -23.28
CA PRO A 18 -1.86 1.61 -21.84
C PRO A 18 -2.96 0.76 -21.20
N PRO A 19 -2.63 -0.09 -20.21
CA PRO A 19 -3.64 -0.89 -19.54
C PRO A 19 -4.77 0.06 -19.09
N PRO A 20 -6.03 -0.32 -19.28
CA PRO A 20 -7.16 0.54 -18.93
C PRO A 20 -6.98 0.99 -17.48
N ALA A 21 -7.32 2.25 -17.19
CA ALA A 21 -7.27 2.77 -15.83
C ALA A 21 -8.25 1.97 -14.97
N ILE A 22 -7.74 0.93 -14.31
CA ILE A 22 -8.55 0.12 -13.41
C ILE A 22 -8.72 0.99 -12.17
N SER A 23 -9.94 1.50 -11.97
CA SER A 23 -10.34 2.16 -10.72
C SER A 23 -10.43 1.10 -9.62
N VAL A 24 -9.29 0.53 -9.24
CA VAL A 24 -9.22 -0.39 -8.11
C VAL A 24 -9.36 0.41 -6.82
N PRO A 25 -10.14 -0.09 -5.84
CA PRO A 25 -10.18 0.54 -4.53
C PRO A 25 -8.78 0.58 -3.93
N VAL A 26 -8.37 1.76 -3.46
CA VAL A 26 -7.12 1.93 -2.71
C VAL A 26 -7.44 1.76 -1.24
N TRP A 27 -6.74 0.85 -0.58
CA TRP A 27 -6.93 0.59 0.85
C TRP A 27 -5.76 1.14 1.65
N ALA A 28 -5.98 1.37 2.95
CA ALA A 28 -4.93 1.60 3.93
C ALA A 28 -5.09 0.59 5.06
N LEU A 29 -4.00 -0.06 5.46
CA LEU A 29 -3.97 -0.95 6.61
C LEU A 29 -3.31 -0.23 7.77
N ALA A 30 -4.06 -0.03 8.85
CA ALA A 30 -3.57 0.51 10.11
C ALA A 30 -3.42 -0.61 11.15
N VAL A 31 -2.29 -0.64 11.83
CA VAL A 31 -1.99 -1.61 12.88
C VAL A 31 -1.54 -0.88 14.13
N PRO A 32 -2.24 -1.04 15.26
CA PRO A 32 -1.84 -0.41 16.51
C PRO A 32 -0.50 -1.00 16.99
N GLY A 33 0.39 -0.14 17.47
CA GLY A 33 1.59 -0.59 18.20
C GLY A 33 1.20 -1.25 19.51
N GLY A 34 1.95 -2.26 19.96
CA GLY A 34 1.77 -2.81 21.31
C GLY A 34 2.15 -1.78 22.37
N SER A 35 1.44 -1.76 23.49
CA SER A 35 1.86 -1.00 24.68
C SER A 35 3.10 -1.68 25.25
N SER A 36 4.27 -1.03 25.21
CA SER A 36 5.37 -1.48 26.04
C SER A 36 4.95 -1.24 27.49
N SER A 37 4.81 -2.33 28.25
CA SER A 37 4.55 -2.33 29.68
C SER A 37 5.78 -1.79 30.45
N GLY A 38 6.03 -0.48 30.34
CA GLY A 38 6.89 0.25 31.26
C GLY A 38 6.05 0.63 32.47
N GLN A 39 6.44 0.17 33.66
CA GLN A 39 5.86 0.52 34.95
C GLN A 39 6.18 1.98 35.32
N ASP A 40 5.76 2.96 34.53
CA ASP A 40 5.88 4.38 34.91
C ASP A 40 4.64 5.16 34.46
N PRO A 41 3.72 5.53 35.38
CA PRO A 41 2.47 6.22 35.05
C PRO A 41 2.64 7.69 34.62
N LYS A 42 3.88 8.15 34.34
CA LYS A 42 4.19 9.53 33.90
C LYS A 42 4.61 9.65 32.44
N GLU A 43 4.87 8.55 31.75
CA GLU A 43 5.03 8.57 30.30
C GLU A 43 3.79 7.91 29.69
N ALA A 44 2.88 8.71 29.16
CA ALA A 44 1.86 8.21 28.25
C ALA A 44 2.59 7.69 27.00
N THR A 45 3.05 6.44 27.04
CA THR A 45 3.74 5.78 25.96
C THR A 45 2.84 5.86 24.75
N SER A 46 3.16 6.78 23.83
CA SER A 46 2.36 7.02 22.65
C SER A 46 2.29 5.70 21.88
N GLN A 47 1.11 5.09 21.86
CA GLN A 47 0.89 3.84 21.17
C GLN A 47 1.10 4.09 19.67
N ILE A 48 2.29 3.78 19.16
CA ILE A 48 2.66 4.11 17.79
C ILE A 48 1.88 3.22 16.84
N THR A 49 0.81 3.76 16.24
CA THR A 49 0.08 3.10 15.17
C THR A 49 0.86 3.25 13.86
N SER A 50 1.07 2.15 13.15
CA SER A 50 1.69 2.15 11.83
C SER A 50 0.62 1.97 10.76
N MET A 51 0.74 2.69 9.64
CA MET A 51 -0.21 2.63 8.55
C MET A 51 0.49 2.61 7.19
N ASN A 52 0.05 1.74 6.28
CA ASN A 52 0.54 1.68 4.89
C ASN A 52 -0.62 1.66 3.89
N ILE A 53 -0.40 2.22 2.71
CA ILE A 53 -1.26 1.97 1.54
C ILE A 53 -1.19 0.49 1.17
N MET A 54 -2.33 -0.11 0.86
CA MET A 54 -2.46 -1.46 0.33
C MET A 54 -3.01 -1.40 -1.09
N THR A 55 -2.17 -1.80 -2.04
CA THR A 55 -2.50 -1.89 -3.47
C THR A 55 -3.09 -3.24 -3.83
N PHE A 56 -2.74 -4.28 -3.09
CA PHE A 56 -3.18 -5.65 -3.32
C PHE A 56 -4.03 -6.11 -2.14
N ALA A 57 -5.32 -5.81 -2.22
CA ALA A 57 -6.34 -6.26 -1.28
C ALA A 57 -7.58 -6.70 -2.06
N THR A 58 -7.97 -7.97 -1.90
CA THR A 58 -9.07 -8.57 -2.64
C THR A 58 -10.04 -9.23 -1.68
N PRO A 59 -11.33 -8.85 -1.67
CA PRO A 59 -12.35 -9.58 -0.93
C PRO A 59 -12.54 -10.97 -1.54
N VAL A 60 -12.59 -12.01 -0.69
CA VAL A 60 -12.71 -13.41 -1.13
C VAL A 60 -13.98 -14.10 -0.62
N SER A 61 -14.74 -13.45 0.25
CA SER A 61 -16.01 -13.99 0.75
C SER A 61 -17.17 -13.03 0.53
N VAL A 62 -18.29 -13.60 0.07
CA VAL A 62 -19.59 -12.93 -0.07
C VAL A 62 -20.51 -13.17 1.12
N THR A 63 -20.22 -14.13 1.99
CA THR A 63 -20.99 -14.43 3.21
C THR A 63 -20.19 -14.10 4.47
N PRO A 64 -20.85 -13.77 5.60
CA PRO A 64 -20.16 -13.62 6.87
C PRO A 64 -19.44 -14.91 7.31
N PRO A 65 -18.24 -14.82 7.91
CA PRO A 65 -17.45 -13.61 8.07
C PRO A 65 -16.88 -13.14 6.71
N LYS A 66 -16.91 -11.82 6.47
CA LYS A 66 -16.30 -11.24 5.27
C LYS A 66 -14.78 -11.42 5.35
N GLN A 67 -14.21 -12.06 4.34
CA GLN A 67 -12.79 -12.36 4.27
C GLN A 67 -12.16 -11.58 3.12
N SER A 68 -10.93 -11.13 3.34
CA SER A 68 -10.10 -10.48 2.31
C SER A 68 -8.70 -11.05 2.38
N ILE A 69 -8.08 -11.19 1.22
CA ILE A 69 -6.65 -11.51 1.10
C ILE A 69 -5.89 -10.20 0.89
N LEU A 70 -4.83 -10.01 1.67
CA LEU A 70 -3.98 -8.83 1.65
C LEU A 70 -2.54 -9.23 1.30
N SER A 71 -1.87 -8.44 0.47
CA SER A 71 -0.41 -8.53 0.29
C SER A 71 0.27 -7.39 1.04
N LEU A 72 1.13 -7.75 1.99
CA LEU A 72 1.85 -6.78 2.83
C LEU A 72 3.22 -6.46 2.23
N TYR A 73 3.57 -5.18 2.17
CA TYR A 73 4.91 -4.76 1.76
C TYR A 73 5.99 -5.27 2.71
N HIS A 74 7.05 -5.84 2.13
CA HIS A 74 8.23 -6.28 2.88
C HIS A 74 8.99 -5.09 3.49
N GLY A 75 9.70 -5.34 4.60
CA GLY A 75 10.53 -4.32 5.25
C GLY A 75 9.74 -3.15 5.85
N THR A 76 8.43 -3.30 6.04
CA THR A 76 7.59 -2.25 6.62
C THR A 76 7.22 -2.56 8.05
N ARG A 77 7.24 -1.53 8.92
CA ARG A 77 6.86 -1.69 10.32
C ARG A 77 5.41 -2.18 10.46
N THR A 78 4.54 -1.78 9.55
CA THR A 78 3.14 -2.21 9.49
C THR A 78 3.03 -3.73 9.32
N LYS A 79 3.87 -4.34 8.47
CA LYS A 79 3.90 -5.80 8.29
C LYS A 79 4.29 -6.50 9.59
N ASP A 80 5.38 -6.06 10.20
CA ASP A 80 5.92 -6.71 11.40
C ASP A 80 4.96 -6.55 12.58
N LEU A 81 4.33 -5.38 12.74
CA LEU A 81 3.26 -5.18 13.72
C LEU A 81 2.04 -6.06 13.42
N PHE A 82 1.64 -6.23 12.15
CA PHE A 82 0.49 -7.06 11.81
C PHE A 82 0.73 -8.52 12.18
N PHE A 83 1.93 -9.05 11.93
CA PHE A 83 2.29 -10.42 12.34
C PHE A 83 2.43 -10.57 13.86
N GLN A 84 2.81 -9.51 14.59
CA GLN A 84 2.87 -9.53 16.05
C GLN A 84 1.50 -9.44 16.72
N GLN A 85 0.62 -8.56 16.23
CA GLN A 85 -0.69 -8.27 16.84
C GLN A 85 -1.79 -9.22 16.33
N GLY A 86 -1.67 -9.73 15.11
CA GLY A 86 -2.69 -10.56 14.46
C GLY A 86 -3.97 -9.79 14.07
N GLN A 87 -4.01 -8.47 14.26
CA GLN A 87 -5.18 -7.63 14.00
C GLN A 87 -4.80 -6.26 13.44
N GLY A 88 -5.70 -5.69 12.64
CA GLY A 88 -5.55 -4.37 12.05
C GLY A 88 -6.85 -3.89 11.40
N VAL A 89 -6.89 -2.60 11.04
CA VAL A 89 -8.04 -1.98 10.38
C VAL A 89 -7.71 -1.73 8.92
N LEU A 90 -8.50 -2.33 8.02
CA LEU A 90 -8.42 -2.08 6.59
C LEU A 90 -9.45 -1.01 6.20
N GLN A 91 -8.97 0.18 5.83
CA GLN A 91 -9.80 1.33 5.47
C GLN A 91 -9.80 1.57 3.96
N LEU A 92 -10.99 1.69 3.36
CA LEU A 92 -11.14 2.12 1.97
C LEU A 92 -10.88 3.64 1.86
N LEU A 93 -9.96 4.03 0.98
CA LEU A 93 -9.66 5.44 0.74
C LEU A 93 -10.60 6.04 -0.32
N LYS A 94 -11.00 7.29 -0.08
CA LYS A 94 -11.80 8.10 -1.00
C LYS A 94 -10.88 9.04 -1.79
N PRO A 95 -11.32 9.61 -2.93
CA PRO A 95 -10.50 10.52 -3.72
C PRO A 95 -9.88 11.70 -2.95
N HIS A 96 -10.59 12.25 -1.95
CA HIS A 96 -10.05 13.33 -1.10
C HIS A 96 -8.89 12.88 -0.19
N HIS A 97 -8.69 11.58 0.02
CA HIS A 97 -7.55 11.03 0.75
C HIS A 97 -6.30 10.84 -0.13
N GLN A 98 -6.31 11.26 -1.40
CA GLN A 98 -5.16 11.10 -2.30
C GLN A 98 -3.84 11.63 -1.73
N GLN A 99 -3.90 12.66 -0.88
CA GLN A 99 -2.72 13.25 -0.23
C GLN A 99 -2.01 12.28 0.71
N LEU A 100 -2.71 11.25 1.22
CA LEU A 100 -2.14 10.21 2.08
C LEU A 100 -1.32 9.17 1.30
N ILE A 101 -1.50 9.06 -0.02
CA ILE A 101 -0.81 8.04 -0.83
C ILE A 101 0.70 8.28 -0.84
N ALA A 102 1.14 9.54 -0.95
CA ALA A 102 2.56 9.87 -0.95
C ALA A 102 3.27 9.51 0.38
N PRO A 103 2.80 9.95 1.57
CA PRO A 103 3.43 9.60 2.83
C PRO A 103 3.27 8.11 3.19
N LEU A 104 2.09 7.50 2.99
CA LEU A 104 1.82 6.13 3.44
C LEU A 104 2.22 5.05 2.42
N GLY A 105 2.47 5.42 1.16
CA GLY A 105 2.86 4.51 0.09
C GLY A 105 4.35 4.50 -0.21
N LYS A 106 5.11 5.51 0.24
CA LYS A 106 6.55 5.66 -0.04
C LYS A 106 7.44 5.66 1.19
N ARG A 107 6.86 5.73 2.39
CA ARG A 107 7.62 5.78 3.64
C ARG A 107 7.18 4.67 4.57
N SER A 108 8.15 4.09 5.27
CA SER A 108 7.90 3.18 6.37
C SER A 108 8.08 3.91 7.69
N ALA A 109 7.39 3.50 8.75
CA ALA A 109 7.64 4.03 10.09
C ALA A 109 9.04 3.66 10.64
N TYR A 110 9.84 2.85 9.93
CA TYR A 110 11.29 2.74 10.17
C TYR A 110 12.07 3.99 9.73
N GLU A 111 11.58 4.71 8.72
CA GLU A 111 12.24 5.87 8.10
C GLU A 111 11.76 7.19 8.70
N VAL A 112 10.54 7.23 9.25
CA VAL A 112 9.93 8.44 9.83
C VAL A 112 10.63 8.91 11.12
N GLY A 113 11.49 8.07 11.73
CA GLY A 113 12.38 8.49 12.82
C GLY A 113 13.50 9.46 12.40
N TYR A 114 13.66 9.73 11.09
CA TYR A 114 14.63 10.65 10.52
C TYR A 114 13.94 11.79 9.76
N SER A 115 13.23 12.68 10.46
CA SER A 115 12.95 13.99 9.89
C SER A 115 13.15 15.06 10.95
N GLU A 116 14.21 15.86 10.77
CA GLU A 116 14.36 17.16 11.42
C GLU A 116 13.07 17.98 11.26
N PRO A 117 12.71 18.78 12.28
CA PRO A 117 11.56 19.66 12.22
C PRO A 117 11.79 20.68 11.09
N ARG A 118 10.82 20.79 10.18
CA ARG A 118 10.74 21.92 9.25
C ARG A 118 9.94 23.05 9.88
#